data_AF-A0A7U7J5U6-F1
#
_entry.id   AF-A0A7U7J5U6-F1
#
_cell.length_a   1.000
_cell.length_b   1.000
_cell.length_c   1.000
_cell.angle_alpha   90.00
_cell.angle_beta   90.00
_cell.angle_gamma   90.00
#
_symmetry.space_group_name_H-M   'P 1'
#
loop_
_entity.id
_entity.type
_entity.pdbx_description
1 polymer ?
#
loop_
_entity_poly.entity_id
_entity_poly.type
_entity_poly.pdbx_seq_one_letter_code
_entity_poly.pdbx_strand_id
1 'polypeptide(L)' 'MRDKWDEPTGDLDSRASANVRQILHDLTRELGKTVVAVTHDLTFASAADRRIGIVDGLIDPDWRA' A
#
# COMPACT_ATOMS: atom_id res chain seq x y z
N MET A 1 0.02 20.53 -0.94
CA MET A 1 -1.34 20.00 -1.11
C MET A 1 -1.16 18.50 -1.14
N ARG A 2 -1.59 17.77 -0.10
CA ARG A 2 -1.23 16.36 0.11
C ARG A 2 -2.25 15.50 -0.64
N ASP A 3 -1.76 14.74 -1.61
CA ASP A 3 -2.54 13.85 -2.47
C ASP A 3 -3.13 12.70 -1.65
N LYS A 4 -4.38 12.90 -1.22
CA LYS A 4 -5.09 12.06 -0.25
C LYS A 4 -5.80 10.86 -0.89
N TRP A 5 -5.73 10.71 -2.21
CA TRP A 5 -6.55 9.76 -2.98
C TRP A 5 -5.80 8.50 -3.43
N ASP A 6 -4.46 8.52 -3.45
CA ASP A 6 -3.67 7.35 -3.85
C ASP A 6 -3.39 6.39 -2.67
N GLU A 7 -3.66 6.83 -1.43
CA GLU A 7 -3.30 6.09 -0.22
C GLU A 7 -4.53 5.59 0.54
N PRO A 8 -4.79 4.27 0.57
CA PRO A 8 -6.03 3.71 1.11
C PRO A 8 -6.18 3.88 2.63
N THR A 9 -5.16 4.40 3.33
CA THR A 9 -5.10 4.45 4.81
C THR A 9 -4.78 5.83 5.39
N GLY A 10 -4.59 6.87 4.57
CA GLY A 10 -4.02 8.16 5.02
C GLY A 10 -4.82 8.93 6.08
N ASP A 11 -6.09 8.59 6.30
CA ASP A 11 -7.01 9.28 7.22
C ASP A 11 -7.75 8.31 8.18
N LEU A 12 -7.42 7.03 8.15
CA LEU A 12 -8.10 6.00 8.92
C LEU A 12 -7.43 5.81 10.28
N ASP A 13 -8.22 5.72 11.35
CA ASP A 13 -7.70 5.32 12.64
C ASP A 13 -7.12 3.89 12.58
N SER A 14 -6.28 3.53 13.56
CA SER A 14 -5.55 2.26 13.57
C SER A 14 -6.42 1.01 13.37
N ARG A 15 -7.68 1.01 13.82
CA ARG A 15 -8.62 -0.12 13.63
C ARG A 15 -9.16 -0.16 12.22
N ALA A 16 -9.57 0.98 11.68
CA ALA A 16 -10.05 1.07 10.31
C ALA A 16 -8.95 0.70 9.30
N SER A 17 -7.71 1.11 9.55
CA SER A 17 -6.55 0.70 8.74
C SER A 17 -6.29 -0.82 8.77
N ALA A 18 -6.48 -1.47 9.93
CA ALA A 18 -6.36 -2.92 10.04
C ALA A 18 -7.45 -3.66 9.24
N ASN A 19 -8.68 -3.16 9.27
CA ASN A 19 -9.78 -3.73 8.49
C ASN A 19 -9.53 -3.62 6.99
N VAL A 20 -9.05 -2.47 6.51
CA VAL A 20 -8.69 -2.29 5.09
C VAL A 20 -7.58 -3.27 4.68
N ARG A 21 -6.54 -3.44 5.51
CA ARG A 21 -5.49 -4.44 5.24
C ARG A 21 -6.06 -5.85 5.12
N GLN A 22 -6.99 -6.24 6.00
CA GLN A 22 -7.61 -7.56 5.93
C GLN A 22 -8.40 -7.75 4.64
N ILE A 23 -9.22 -6.78 4.25
CA ILE A 23 -10.00 -6.83 3.00
C ILE A 23 -9.08 -7.00 1.78
N LEU A 24 -8.00 -6.21 1.71
CA LEU A 24 -7.04 -6.29 0.61
C LEU A 24 -6.29 -7.62 0.61
N HIS A 25 -5.96 -8.14 1.78
CA HIS A 25 -5.36 -9.47 1.92
C HIS A 25 -6.30 -10.55 1.37
N ASP A 26 -7.57 -10.55 1.77
CA ASP A 26 -8.55 -11.57 1.34
C ASP A 26 -8.83 -11.50 -0.17
N LEU A 27 -8.88 -10.28 -0.72
CA LEU A 27 -8.96 -10.08 -2.17
C LEU A 27 -7.82 -10.76 -2.93
N THR A 28 -6.59 -10.66 -2.42
CA THR A 28 -5.41 -11.26 -3.08
C THR A 28 -5.30 -12.76 -2.84
N ARG A 29 -5.49 -13.22 -1.60
CA ARG A 29 -5.21 -14.61 -1.20
C ARG A 29 -6.38 -15.55 -1.40
N GLU A 30 -7.61 -15.10 -1.13
CA GLU A 30 -8.80 -15.95 -1.23
C GLU A 30 -9.47 -15.81 -2.59
N LEU A 31 -9.54 -14.58 -3.12
CA LEU A 31 -10.24 -14.28 -4.38
C LEU A 31 -9.33 -14.21 -5.61
N GLY A 32 -8.01 -14.40 -5.42
CA GLY A 32 -7.01 -14.46 -6.49
C GLY A 32 -6.89 -13.16 -7.30
N LYS A 33 -7.22 -12.01 -6.71
CA LYS A 33 -7.15 -10.71 -7.38
C LYS A 33 -5.75 -10.12 -7.26
N THR A 34 -5.37 -9.32 -8.25
CA THR A 34 -4.16 -8.49 -8.16
C THR A 34 -4.53 -7.14 -7.56
N VAL A 35 -3.82 -6.73 -6.51
CA VAL A 35 -3.98 -5.42 -5.87
C VAL A 35 -2.70 -4.62 -6.11
N VAL A 36 -2.86 -3.39 -6.56
CA VAL A 36 -1.81 -2.38 -6.62
C VAL A 36 -2.23 -1.25 -5.70
N ALA A 37 -1.37 -0.89 -4.75
CA ALA A 37 -1.62 0.18 -3.79
C ALA A 37 -0.41 1.11 -3.72
N VAL A 38 -0.67 2.40 -3.56
CA VAL A 38 0.34 3.42 -3.29
C VAL A 38 0.21 3.81 -1.81
N THR A 39 1.33 3.95 -1.11
CA THR A 39 1.33 4.32 0.31
C THR A 39 2.69 4.86 0.75
N HIS A 40 2.69 5.83 1.66
CA HIS A 40 3.86 6.21 2.46
C HIS A 40 4.01 5.41 3.77
N ASP A 41 3.05 4.54 4.12
CA ASP A 41 3.11 3.69 5.32
C ASP A 41 3.93 2.42 5.03
N LEU A 42 5.15 2.39 5.57
CA LEU A 42 6.05 1.24 5.44
C LEU A 42 5.51 -0.04 6.09
N THR A 43 4.68 0.08 7.12
CA THR A 43 4.04 -1.07 7.80
C THR A 43 2.98 -1.71 6.91
N PHE A 44 2.23 -0.89 6.17
CA PHE A 44 1.31 -1.39 5.16
C PHE A 44 2.08 -2.01 3.99
N ALA A 45 3.10 -1.31 3.49
CA ALA A 45 3.91 -1.78 2.36
C ALA A 45 4.64 -3.10 2.65
N SER A 46 5.05 -3.36 3.89
CA SER A 46 5.74 -4.61 4.26
C SER A 46 4.88 -5.87 4.08
N ALA A 47 3.56 -5.74 3.98
CA ALA A 47 2.67 -6.86 3.70
C ALA A 47 2.58 -7.22 2.20
N ALA A 48 3.11 -6.37 1.31
CA ALA A 48 3.05 -6.59 -0.14
C ALA A 48 4.08 -7.64 -0.60
N ASP A 49 3.70 -8.44 -1.59
CA ASP A 49 4.60 -9.41 -2.24
C ASP A 49 5.79 -8.73 -2.93
N ARG A 50 5.59 -7.51 -3.45
CA ARG A 50 6.59 -6.69 -4.14
C ARG A 50 6.43 -5.24 -3.74
N ARG A 51 7.55 -4.54 -3.56
CA ARG A 51 7.61 -3.10 -3.27
C ARG A 51 8.43 -2.42 -4.37
N ILE A 52 7.93 -1.30 -4.88
CA ILE A 52 8.57 -0.50 -5.92
C ILE A 52 8.65 0.93 -5.39
N GLY A 53 9.85 1.50 -5.30
CA GLY A 53 10.05 2.90 -4.96
C GLY A 53 9.87 3.78 -6.18
N ILE A 54 9.22 4.93 -6.01
CA ILE A 54 9.10 5.96 -7.05
C ILE A 54 9.62 7.27 -6.49
N VAL A 55 10.57 7.88 -7.18
CA VAL A 55 11.19 9.18 -6.84
C VAL A 55 11.17 10.05 -8.09
N ASP A 56 10.66 11.27 -7.98
CA ASP A 56 10.55 12.23 -9.10
C ASP A 56 9.92 11.64 -10.38
N GLY A 57 8.92 10.78 -10.20
CA GLY A 57 8.19 10.13 -11.30
C GLY A 57 8.94 8.97 -11.96
N LEU A 58 10.11 8.58 -11.45
CA LEU A 58 10.91 7.47 -11.93
C LEU A 58 10.91 6.32 -10.93
N ILE A 59 10.98 5.09 -11.43
CA ILE A 59 11.23 3.92 -10.57
C ILE A 59 12.65 4.05 -10.03
N ASP A 60 12.78 4.02 -8.71
CA ASP A 60 14.07 4.02 -8.03
C ASP A 60 14.60 2.56 -7.94
N PRO A 61 15.66 2.20 -8.69
CA PRO A 61 16.23 0.86 -8.66
C PRO A 61 16.97 0.55 -7.36
N ASP A 62 17.37 1.58 -6.61
CA ASP A 62 18.14 1.46 -5.37
C ASP A 62 17.26 1.57 -4.12
N TRP A 63 15.93 1.70 -4.29
CA TRP A 63 15.00 1.78 -3.19
C TRP A 63 15.09 0.55 -2.28
N ARG A 64 15.41 0.79 -1.01
CA ARG A 64 15.51 -0.24 0.03
C ARG A 64 14.71 0.22 1.25
N ALA A 65 13.57 -0.45 1.46
CA ALA A 65 12.72 -0.29 2.64
C ALA A 65 12.70 -1.56 3.48
#